data_AF-R7S264-F1
#
_entry.id   AF-R7S264-F1
#
_cell.length_a   1.000
_cell.length_b   1.000
_cell.length_c   1.000
_cell.angle_alpha   90.00
_cell.angle_beta   90.00
_cell.angle_gamma   90.00
#
_symmetry.space_group_name_H-M   'P 1'
#
loop_
_entity.id
_entity.type
_entity.pdbx_description
1 polymer ?
#
loop_
_entity_poly.entity_id
_entity_poly.type
_entity_poly.pdbx_seq_one_letter_code
_entity_poly.pdbx_strand_id
1 'polypeptide(L)'
;MGFWSPKFLSGYQSPLPGRAPNDAIFYWEALAVVSALDWACSTLPIPRCLIVYSDNTNTVDMFNSLKALPQYNELLKTAVDILLLHSIEIRVFHIPGKDNVMADALSRFDNDLVYQLAPTASISLFQPPQSVMNA
;
A
#
# COMPACT_ATOMS: atom_id res chain seq x y z
N MET A 1 8.04 2.65 -4.49
CA MET A 1 6.63 2.49 -4.01
C MET A 1 6.48 3.17 -2.66
N GLY A 2 5.27 3.60 -2.31
CA GLY A 2 5.03 4.25 -1.03
C GLY A 2 3.55 4.33 -0.69
N PHE A 3 3.26 4.58 0.58
CA PHE A 3 1.91 4.84 1.07
C PHE A 3 1.94 5.95 2.12
N TRP A 4 0.85 6.71 2.17
CA TRP A 4 0.68 7.83 3.10
C TRP A 4 -0.38 7.49 4.14
N SER A 5 -0.11 7.82 5.41
CA SER A 5 -1.07 7.70 6.50
C SER A 5 -1.46 9.08 7.03
N PRO A 6 -2.60 9.65 6.59
CA PRO A 6 -3.05 10.97 7.02
C PRO A 6 -3.26 11.07 8.54
N LYS A 7 -3.75 9.98 9.15
CA LYS A 7 -4.05 9.92 10.60
C LYS A 7 -2.81 10.13 11.45
N PHE A 8 -1.65 9.65 10.99
CA PHE A 8 -0.39 9.73 11.72
C PHE A 8 0.55 10.81 11.18
N LEU A 9 0.17 11.49 10.09
CA LEU A 9 1.04 12.37 9.33
C LEU A 9 2.38 11.68 8.98
N SER A 10 2.30 10.42 8.56
CA SER A 10 3.48 9.59 8.29
C SER A 10 3.46 9.04 6.88
N GLY A 11 4.58 9.20 6.17
CA GLY A 11 4.83 8.65 4.85
C GLY A 11 5.81 7.48 4.93
N TYR A 12 5.54 6.45 4.13
CA TYR A 12 6.36 5.26 4.07
C TYR A 12 6.77 5.01 2.62
N GLN A 13 8.06 4.83 2.39
CA GLN A 13 8.60 4.62 1.04
C GLN A 13 9.57 3.45 1.00
N SER A 14 9.62 2.76 -0.13
CA SER A 14 10.52 1.65 -0.38
C SER A 14 11.01 1.70 -1.83
N PRO A 15 12.31 1.41 -2.09
CA PRO A 15 12.77 1.11 -3.42
C PRO A 15 11.96 -0.05 -4.01
N LEU A 16 11.78 -0.06 -5.33
CA LEU A 16 11.14 -1.18 -6.01
C LEU A 16 12.09 -2.39 -5.95
N PRO A 17 11.66 -3.55 -5.42
CA PRO A 17 12.49 -4.75 -5.45
C PRO A 17 12.76 -5.15 -6.91
N GLY A 18 13.98 -5.58 -7.20
CA GLY A 18 14.62 -5.52 -8.53
C GLY A 18 14.05 -6.37 -9.68
N ARG A 19 12.86 -6.97 -9.58
CA ARG A 19 12.15 -7.59 -10.72
C ARG A 19 10.64 -7.47 -10.50
N ALA A 20 9.94 -6.89 -11.49
CA ALA A 20 8.50 -6.96 -11.60
C ALA A 20 8.12 -7.67 -12.91
N PRO A 21 6.92 -8.29 -12.99
CA PRO A 21 6.33 -8.72 -14.25
C PRO A 21 6.16 -7.54 -15.24
N ASN A 22 5.85 -7.84 -16.51
CA ASN A 22 5.64 -6.83 -17.56
C ASN A 22 4.55 -5.77 -17.21
N ASP A 23 3.68 -6.05 -16.23
CA ASP A 23 2.71 -5.12 -15.61
C ASP A 23 3.21 -4.57 -14.26
N ALA A 24 4.44 -4.06 -14.24
CA ALA A 24 5.14 -3.70 -13.01
C ALA A 24 4.36 -2.73 -12.11
N ILE A 25 3.65 -1.77 -12.70
CA ILE A 25 2.96 -0.70 -11.97
C ILE A 25 1.83 -1.26 -11.10
N PHE A 26 0.95 -2.08 -11.67
CA PHE A 26 -0.17 -2.66 -10.90
C PHE A 26 0.35 -3.56 -9.77
N TYR A 27 1.38 -4.37 -10.03
CA TYR A 27 2.01 -5.18 -8.98
C TYR A 27 2.53 -4.30 -7.82
N TRP A 28 3.20 -3.18 -8.13
CA TRP A 28 3.75 -2.29 -7.11
C TRP A 28 2.69 -1.56 -6.29
N GLU A 29 1.58 -1.18 -6.91
CA GLU A 29 0.46 -0.56 -6.21
C GLU A 29 -0.28 -1.56 -5.33
N ALA A 30 -0.51 -2.77 -5.84
CA ALA A 30 -1.05 -3.87 -5.04
C ALA A 30 -0.15 -4.17 -3.83
N LEU A 31 1.17 -4.27 -4.05
CA LEU A 31 2.14 -4.48 -2.96
C LEU A 31 2.16 -3.32 -1.96
N ALA A 32 1.96 -2.07 -2.41
CA ALA A 32 1.82 -0.93 -1.51
C ALA A 32 0.58 -1.07 -0.60
N VAL A 33 -0.54 -1.58 -1.11
CA VAL A 33 -1.74 -1.87 -0.29
C VAL A 33 -1.45 -2.94 0.75
N VAL A 34 -0.83 -4.07 0.36
CA VAL A 34 -0.46 -5.14 1.31
C VAL A 34 0.50 -4.61 2.38
N SER A 35 1.47 -3.76 1.98
CA SER A 35 2.44 -3.17 2.91
C SER A 35 1.78 -2.19 3.88
N ALA A 36 0.79 -1.41 3.42
CA ALA A 36 0.01 -0.53 4.29
C ALA A 36 -0.85 -1.33 5.29
N LEU A 37 -1.39 -2.48 4.88
CA LEU A 37 -2.11 -3.40 5.75
C LEU A 37 -1.20 -4.01 6.82
N ASP A 38 -0.03 -4.52 6.43
CA ASP A 38 0.97 -5.06 7.36
C ASP A 38 1.43 -3.99 8.36
N TRP A 39 1.73 -2.79 7.87
CA TRP A 39 2.05 -1.65 8.73
C TRP A 39 0.90 -1.31 9.69
N ALA A 40 -0.36 -1.31 9.23
CA ALA A 40 -1.51 -1.03 10.09
C ALA A 40 -1.61 -2.04 11.26
N CYS A 41 -1.23 -3.29 11.04
CA CYS A 41 -1.17 -4.33 12.09
C CYS A 41 -0.09 -4.05 13.13
N SER A 42 0.97 -3.29 12.79
CA SER A 42 1.99 -2.85 13.74
C SER A 42 1.56 -1.64 14.59
N THR A 43 0.45 -0.97 14.22
CA THR A 43 -0.08 0.16 14.99
C THR A 43 -0.88 -0.30 16.19
N LEU A 44 -0.83 0.46 17.29
CA LEU A 44 -1.61 0.19 18.50
C LEU A 44 -2.60 1.34 18.77
N PRO A 45 -3.90 1.05 18.95
CA PRO A 45 -4.52 -0.27 18.79
C PRO A 45 -4.58 -0.70 17.32
N ILE A 46 -4.53 -2.02 17.08
CA ILE A 46 -4.73 -2.60 15.73
C ILE A 46 -6.12 -2.18 15.23
N PRO A 47 -6.24 -1.61 14.02
CA PRO A 47 -7.52 -1.14 13.51
C PRO A 47 -8.43 -2.31 13.14
N ARG A 48 -9.71 -2.24 13.51
CA ARG A 48 -10.72 -3.22 13.04
C ARG A 48 -11.12 -2.99 11.58
N CYS A 49 -10.97 -1.77 11.09
CA CYS A 49 -11.27 -1.40 9.71
C CYS A 49 -10.14 -0.52 9.17
N LEU A 50 -9.58 -0.92 8.02
CA LEU A 50 -8.58 -0.19 7.28
C LEU A 50 -9.17 0.30 5.96
N ILE A 51 -9.15 1.61 5.77
CA ILE A 51 -9.53 2.25 4.51
C ILE A 51 -8.27 2.61 3.75
N VAL A 52 -8.18 2.15 2.50
CA VAL A 52 -7.07 2.46 1.59
C VAL A 52 -7.62 3.19 0.38
N TYR A 53 -6.98 4.30 0.02
CA TYR A 53 -7.28 5.04 -1.21
C TYR A 53 -6.20 4.75 -2.25
N SER A 54 -6.59 4.45 -3.47
CA SER A 54 -5.69 4.17 -4.59
C SER A 54 -6.26 4.78 -5.87
N ASP A 55 -5.41 5.23 -6.77
CA ASP A 55 -5.79 5.71 -8.10
C ASP A 55 -5.74 4.63 -9.18
N ASN A 56 -5.37 3.41 -8.84
CA ASN A 56 -5.46 2.28 -9.75
C ASN A 56 -6.73 1.46 -9.50
N THR A 57 -7.62 1.49 -10.49
CA THR A 57 -8.89 0.73 -10.49
C THR A 57 -8.68 -0.78 -10.46
N ASN A 58 -7.63 -1.33 -11.08
CA ASN A 58 -7.32 -2.76 -11.01
C ASN A 58 -6.99 -3.19 -9.57
N THR A 59 -6.28 -2.34 -8.81
CA THR A 59 -6.00 -2.58 -7.39
C THR A 59 -7.28 -2.56 -6.58
N VAL A 60 -8.13 -1.56 -6.79
CA VAL A 60 -9.44 -1.46 -6.14
C VAL A 60 -10.29 -2.72 -6.42
N ASP A 61 -10.39 -3.13 -7.69
CA ASP A 61 -11.19 -4.27 -8.10
C ASP A 61 -10.66 -5.59 -7.54
N MET A 62 -9.34 -5.79 -7.53
CA MET A 62 -8.72 -7.00 -7.01
C MET A 62 -9.02 -7.20 -5.51
N PHE A 63 -8.83 -6.16 -4.70
CA PHE A 63 -9.07 -6.24 -3.25
C PHE A 63 -10.56 -6.29 -2.89
N ASN A 64 -11.43 -5.59 -3.62
CA ASN A 64 -12.86 -5.59 -3.34
C ASN A 64 -13.57 -6.87 -3.83
N SER A 65 -13.09 -7.47 -4.92
CA SER A 65 -13.65 -8.72 -5.45
C SER A 65 -13.05 -9.98 -4.84
N LEU A 66 -11.91 -9.85 -4.14
CA LEU A 66 -11.07 -10.96 -3.68
C LEU A 66 -10.70 -11.94 -4.82
N LYS A 67 -10.46 -11.39 -6.02
CA LYS A 67 -10.04 -12.16 -7.20
C LYS A 67 -8.80 -11.52 -7.79
N ALA A 68 -7.81 -12.35 -8.06
CA ALA A 68 -6.52 -11.95 -8.63
C ALA A 68 -6.20 -12.79 -9.86
N LEU A 69 -5.46 -12.20 -10.80
CA LEU A 69 -4.76 -12.97 -11.84
C LEU A 69 -3.61 -13.78 -11.19
N PRO A 70 -3.13 -14.86 -11.82
CA PRO A 70 -2.14 -15.75 -11.22
C PRO A 70 -0.91 -15.05 -10.63
N GLN A 71 -0.39 -14.02 -11.31
CA GLN A 71 0.77 -13.24 -10.87
C GLN A 71 0.53 -12.36 -9.62
N TYR A 72 -0.73 -12.14 -9.21
CA TYR A 72 -1.09 -11.36 -8.03
C TYR A 72 -1.69 -12.22 -6.90
N ASN A 73 -1.82 -13.53 -7.11
CA ASN A 73 -2.47 -14.41 -6.13
C ASN A 73 -1.75 -14.41 -4.78
N GLU A 74 -0.41 -14.44 -4.78
CA GLU A 74 0.34 -14.46 -3.51
C GLU A 74 0.26 -13.13 -2.75
N LEU A 75 0.12 -12.00 -3.45
CA LEU A 75 -0.19 -10.70 -2.83
C LEU A 75 -1.55 -10.75 -2.13
N LEU A 76 -2.57 -11.19 -2.85
CA LEU A 76 -3.94 -11.22 -2.33
C LEU A 76 -4.09 -12.25 -1.20
N LYS A 77 -3.47 -13.42 -1.32
CA LYS A 77 -3.44 -14.44 -0.25
C LYS A 77 -2.77 -13.90 1.01
N THR A 78 -1.60 -13.29 0.88
CA THR A 78 -0.91 -12.66 2.02
C THR A 78 -1.79 -11.62 2.70
N ALA A 79 -2.49 -10.78 1.92
CA ALA A 79 -3.42 -9.82 2.49
C ALA A 79 -4.55 -10.52 3.25
N VAL A 80 -5.19 -11.53 2.65
CA VAL A 80 -6.28 -12.30 3.29
C VAL A 80 -5.81 -12.97 4.58
N ASP A 81 -4.63 -13.56 4.60
CA ASP A 81 -4.05 -14.18 5.79
C ASP A 81 -3.89 -13.16 6.93
N ILE A 82 -3.40 -11.94 6.63
CA ILE A 82 -3.28 -10.85 7.60
C ILE A 82 -4.66 -10.39 8.10
N LEU A 83 -5.63 -10.21 7.20
CA LEU A 83 -7.00 -9.80 7.56
C LEU A 83 -7.66 -10.81 8.51
N LEU A 84 -7.51 -12.10 8.24
CA LEU A 84 -8.05 -13.18 9.07
C LEU A 84 -7.33 -13.26 10.43
N LEU A 85 -5.99 -13.20 10.43
CA LEU A 85 -5.18 -13.29 11.64
C LEU A 85 -5.50 -12.16 12.64
N HIS A 86 -5.69 -10.94 12.13
CA HIS A 86 -5.90 -9.75 12.97
C HIS A 86 -7.37 -9.31 13.05
N SER A 87 -8.29 -10.02 12.40
CA SER A 87 -9.72 -9.68 12.34
C SER A 87 -9.95 -8.24 11.84
N ILE A 88 -9.28 -7.88 10.74
CA ILE A 88 -9.35 -6.57 10.10
C ILE A 88 -10.25 -6.65 8.87
N GLU A 89 -11.13 -5.67 8.70
CA GLU A 89 -11.84 -5.44 7.42
C GLU A 89 -11.08 -4.39 6.60
N ILE A 90 -10.73 -4.70 5.36
CA ILE A 90 -10.14 -3.73 4.42
C ILE A 90 -11.19 -3.23 3.42
N ARG A 91 -11.15 -1.94 3.12
CA ARG A 91 -11.91 -1.34 2.03
C ARG A 91 -10.99 -0.49 1.17
N VAL A 92 -10.93 -0.82 -0.12
CA VAL A 92 -10.10 -0.06 -1.07
C VAL A 92 -11.02 0.81 -1.93
N PHE A 93 -10.77 2.12 -1.95
CA PHE A 93 -11.54 3.09 -2.72
C PHE A 93 -10.68 3.73 -3.80
N HIS A 94 -11.30 3.91 -4.96
CA HIS A 94 -10.68 4.67 -6.03
C HIS A 94 -10.69 6.18 -5.72
N ILE A 95 -9.56 6.85 -5.92
CA ILE A 95 -9.44 8.31 -5.98
C ILE A 95 -8.72 8.72 -7.26
N PRO A 96 -9.02 9.89 -7.86
CA PRO A 96 -8.21 10.39 -8.97
C PRO A 96 -6.73 10.56 -8.60
N GLY A 97 -5.80 10.28 -9.51
CA GLY A 97 -4.35 10.43 -9.25
C GLY A 97 -3.94 11.84 -8.80
N LYS A 98 -4.64 12.89 -9.26
CA LYS A 98 -4.46 14.28 -8.81
C LYS A 98 -4.76 14.48 -7.31
N ASP A 99 -5.52 13.58 -6.70
CA ASP A 99 -5.87 13.58 -5.29
C ASP A 99 -4.98 12.58 -4.49
N ASN A 100 -4.20 11.73 -5.18
CA ASN A 100 -3.26 10.75 -4.61
C ASN A 100 -1.81 11.28 -4.48
N VAL A 101 -1.64 12.62 -4.44
CA VAL A 101 -0.34 13.31 -4.55
C VAL A 101 0.70 12.82 -3.55
N MET A 102 0.31 12.58 -2.30
CA MET A 102 1.23 12.17 -1.24
C MET A 102 1.82 10.79 -1.50
N ALA A 103 1.00 9.82 -1.94
CA ALA A 103 1.48 8.47 -2.24
C ALA A 103 2.37 8.49 -3.49
N ASP A 104 2.00 9.30 -4.49
CA ASP A 104 2.79 9.52 -5.70
C ASP A 104 4.18 10.07 -5.39
N ALA A 105 4.27 11.12 -4.56
CA ALA A 105 5.51 11.73 -4.13
C ALA A 105 6.40 10.72 -3.38
N LEU A 106 5.83 10.00 -2.41
CA LEU A 106 6.54 8.95 -1.66
C LEU A 106 7.02 7.81 -2.56
N SER A 107 6.23 7.43 -3.58
CA SER A 107 6.62 6.36 -4.50
C SER A 107 7.86 6.70 -5.33
N ARG A 108 8.10 8.01 -5.54
CA ARG A 108 9.19 8.60 -6.33
C ARG A 108 10.32 9.16 -5.47
N PHE A 109 10.25 9.05 -4.14
CA PHE A 109 11.18 9.67 -3.19
C PHE A 109 11.24 11.20 -3.28
N ASP A 110 10.16 11.84 -3.71
CA ASP A 110 10.02 13.31 -3.74
C ASP A 110 9.64 13.83 -2.35
N ASN A 111 10.58 13.73 -1.41
CA ASN A 111 10.38 14.13 -0.01
C ASN A 111 10.16 15.65 0.12
N ASP A 112 10.72 16.45 -0.79
CA ASP A 112 10.54 17.90 -0.79
C ASP A 112 9.08 18.27 -1.00
N LEU A 113 8.40 17.63 -1.97
CA LEU A 113 6.96 17.81 -2.17
C LEU A 113 6.15 17.33 -0.95
N VAL A 114 6.52 16.21 -0.33
CA VAL A 114 5.86 15.72 0.90
C VAL A 114 5.96 16.76 2.02
N TYR A 115 7.14 17.35 2.26
CA TYR A 115 7.32 18.37 3.29
C TYR A 115 6.70 19.71 2.94
N GLN A 116 6.57 20.06 1.65
CA GLN A 116 5.80 21.24 1.24
C GLN A 116 4.32 21.09 1.58
N LEU A 117 3.75 19.89 1.37
CA LEU A 117 2.33 19.62 1.62
C LEU A 117 2.03 19.30 3.09
N ALA A 118 2.97 18.68 3.80
CA ALA A 118 2.88 18.34 5.21
C ALA A 118 4.22 18.57 5.94
N PRO A 119 4.52 19.81 6.37
CA PRO A 119 5.83 20.17 6.94
C PRO A 119 6.25 19.38 8.19
N THR A 120 5.28 18.86 8.94
CA THR A 120 5.53 18.08 10.16
C THR A 120 5.45 16.58 9.92
N ALA A 121 5.38 16.14 8.67
CA ALA A 121 5.29 14.72 8.36
C ALA A 121 6.55 13.97 8.77
N SER A 122 6.40 12.72 9.19
CA SER A 122 7.54 11.81 9.34
C SER A 122 7.64 10.91 8.10
N ILE A 123 8.79 10.86 7.43
CA ILE A 123 9.02 9.93 6.32
C ILE A 123 9.94 8.80 6.79
N SER A 124 9.54 7.55 6.55
CA SER A 124 10.31 6.36 6.94
C SER A 124 10.46 5.38 5.78
N LEU A 125 11.56 4.62 5.81
CA LEU A 125 11.71 3.47 4.94
C LEU A 125 10.93 2.28 5.51
N PHE A 126 10.37 1.46 4.63
CA PHE A 126 9.80 0.18 5.01
C PHE A 126 10.35 -0.93 4.09
N GLN A 127 10.28 -2.17 4.57
CA GLN A 127 10.47 -3.34 3.73
C GLN A 127 9.10 -3.93 3.41
N PRO A 128 8.74 -4.08 2.12
CA PRO A 128 7.52 -4.82 1.76
C PRO A 128 7.53 -6.25 2.35
N PRO A 129 6.34 -6.85 2.57
CA PRO A 129 6.23 -8.21 3.09
C PRO A 129 7.03 -9.24 2.28
N GLN A 130 8.00 -9.88 2.93
CA GLN A 130 8.92 -10.85 2.31
C GLN A 130 8.22 -12.12 1.80
N SER A 131 7.07 -12.47 2.40
CA SER A 131 6.24 -13.60 1.98
C SER A 131 5.81 -13.50 0.51
N VAL A 132 5.76 -12.28 -0.03
CA VAL A 132 5.36 -12.03 -1.42
C VAL A 132 6.54 -11.84 -2.38
N MET A 133 7.75 -11.59 -1.85
CA MET A 133 8.94 -11.34 -2.69
C MET A 133 9.70 -12.61 -3.09
N ASN A 134 9.41 -13.74 -2.45
CA ASN A 134 10.05 -15.04 -2.73
C ASN A 134 9.15 -16.03 -3.48
N ALA A 135 7.98 -15.59 -3.94
CA ALA A 135 7.01 -16.42 -4.66
C ALA A 135 7.25 -16.47 -6.17
#